data_AF-A0A9P4VVB5-F1
#
_entry.id   AF-A0A9P4VVB5-F1
#
_cell.length_a   1.000
_cell.length_b   1.000
_cell.length_c   1.000
_cell.angle_alpha   90.00
_cell.angle_beta   90.00
_cell.angle_gamma   90.00
#
_symmetry.space_group_name_H-M   'P 1'
#
loop_
_entity.id
_entity.type
_entity.pdbx_description
1 polymer ?
#
loop_
_entity_poly.entity_id
_entity_poly.type
_entity_poly.pdbx_seq_one_letter_code
_entity_poly.pdbx_strand_id
1 'polypeptide(L)'
;MASQTESSLTPTDRSSPSAVSNTNITVLPAPEQCERDLKQEAITIFLSGAIDKGSAIPWQDDVYQRLRSHPCLQQSFLSRPVVLFNPSRSDWDSTWIESPEFQPWHEQVTWELDKLAEADIVAVHLPATSQAPISMMEMSLVLGGGKQRLVVCCADKFWKRGNVEMMAERGHGKLVNNLDAMVTALVGAIQSVSIYKWGKLVSEEKTGK
;
A
#
# COMPACT_ATOMS: atom_id res chain seq x y z
N MET A 1 -53.64 -25.70 -45.88
CA MET A 1 -52.71 -25.20 -46.90
C MET A 1 -52.03 -23.96 -46.36
N ALA A 2 -50.74 -23.76 -46.69
CA ALA A 2 -49.71 -22.85 -46.16
C ALA A 2 -48.74 -23.61 -45.23
N SER A 3 -47.66 -24.21 -45.76
CA SER A 3 -46.34 -23.64 -46.15
C SER A 3 -45.57 -23.10 -44.94
N GLN A 4 -44.52 -23.81 -44.48
CA GLN A 4 -43.07 -23.55 -44.75
C GLN A 4 -42.61 -22.25 -44.04
N THR A 5 -41.49 -22.16 -43.30
CA THR A 5 -40.19 -22.84 -43.33
C THR A 5 -39.35 -22.37 -42.12
N GLU A 6 -38.20 -23.03 -41.88
CA GLU A 6 -36.98 -22.45 -41.27
C GLU A 6 -36.95 -22.23 -39.74
N SER A 7 -35.84 -22.35 -39.00
CA SER A 7 -34.43 -22.60 -39.32
C SER A 7 -33.71 -23.08 -38.05
N SER A 8 -32.74 -23.97 -38.24
CA SER A 8 -31.81 -24.49 -37.24
C SER A 8 -30.80 -23.42 -36.82
N LEU A 9 -30.70 -23.10 -35.52
CA LEU A 9 -29.53 -22.42 -34.96
C LEU A 9 -29.25 -22.88 -33.51
N THR A 10 -28.11 -23.54 -33.33
CA THR A 10 -27.24 -23.41 -32.16
C THR A 10 -25.78 -23.46 -32.67
N PRO A 11 -24.78 -23.11 -31.86
CA PRO A 11 -24.65 -21.97 -30.96
C PRO A 11 -23.35 -21.21 -31.26
N THR A 12 -23.21 -19.96 -30.86
CA THR A 12 -21.94 -19.36 -30.37
C THR A 12 -22.14 -17.87 -30.14
N ASP A 13 -22.39 -17.50 -28.89
CA ASP A 13 -21.83 -16.26 -28.39
C ASP A 13 -21.36 -16.50 -26.96
N ARG A 14 -20.14 -17.04 -26.84
CA ARG A 14 -19.37 -16.90 -25.60
C ARG A 14 -18.95 -15.44 -25.57
N SER A 15 -19.77 -14.64 -24.90
CA SER A 15 -19.35 -13.34 -24.38
C SER A 15 -18.01 -13.54 -23.69
N SER A 16 -16.97 -12.93 -24.25
CA SER A 16 -15.62 -13.00 -23.72
C SER A 16 -15.63 -12.52 -22.27
N PRO A 17 -15.03 -13.24 -21.30
CA PRO A 17 -14.83 -12.67 -19.99
C PRO A 17 -13.90 -11.47 -20.16
N SER A 18 -14.41 -10.28 -19.80
CA SER A 18 -13.64 -9.06 -19.68
C SER A 18 -12.34 -9.37 -18.96
N ALA A 19 -11.21 -8.94 -19.52
CA ALA A 19 -9.89 -9.18 -18.96
C ALA A 19 -9.85 -8.72 -17.50
N VAL A 20 -9.96 -9.67 -16.57
CA VAL A 20 -9.68 -9.45 -15.15
C VAL A 20 -8.22 -9.01 -15.12
N SER A 21 -7.94 -7.78 -14.70
CA SER A 21 -6.56 -7.30 -14.64
C SER A 21 -5.81 -8.18 -13.63
N ASN A 22 -4.93 -9.04 -14.13
CA ASN A 22 -4.13 -9.97 -13.33
C ASN A 22 -2.97 -9.21 -12.68
N THR A 23 -3.26 -8.32 -11.73
CA THR A 23 -2.22 -7.65 -10.96
C THR A 23 -2.17 -8.22 -9.55
N ASN A 24 -1.02 -8.75 -9.14
CA ASN A 24 -0.75 -9.23 -7.77
C ASN A 24 -0.60 -8.11 -6.72
N ILE A 25 -1.24 -6.96 -6.93
CA ILE A 25 -1.31 -5.87 -5.96
C ILE A 25 -2.70 -5.91 -5.32
N THR A 26 -2.75 -6.12 -4.02
CA THR A 26 -3.99 -6.17 -3.23
C THR A 26 -3.99 -5.12 -2.13
N VAL A 27 -5.18 -4.77 -1.67
CA VAL A 27 -5.39 -3.89 -0.52
C VAL A 27 -5.90 -4.75 0.64
N LEU A 28 -5.30 -4.56 1.82
CA LEU A 28 -5.80 -5.08 3.08
C LEU A 28 -6.29 -3.88 3.92
N PRO A 29 -7.61 -3.64 3.97
CA PRO A 29 -8.17 -2.54 4.76
C PRO A 29 -8.15 -2.86 6.25
N ALA A 30 -8.08 -1.84 7.11
CA ALA A 30 -8.26 -2.02 8.54
C ALA A 30 -9.71 -2.43 8.89
N PRO A 31 -9.94 -3.28 9.92
CA PRO A 31 -8.94 -3.98 10.74
C PRO A 31 -8.65 -5.41 10.24
N GLU A 32 -8.81 -5.70 8.94
CA GLU A 32 -8.67 -7.05 8.39
C GLU A 32 -7.26 -7.61 8.58
N GLN A 33 -7.17 -8.91 8.84
CA GLN A 33 -5.90 -9.59 9.04
C GLN A 33 -5.49 -10.37 7.79
N CYS A 34 -4.19 -10.32 7.47
CA CYS A 34 -3.61 -11.11 6.40
C CYS A 34 -3.33 -12.54 6.87
N GLU A 35 -3.61 -13.54 6.03
CA GLU A 35 -3.14 -14.91 6.24
C GLU A 35 -1.61 -14.93 6.41
N ARG A 36 -1.09 -15.77 7.31
CA ARG A 36 0.34 -15.74 7.69
C ARG A 36 1.28 -15.96 6.51
N ASP A 37 0.89 -16.77 5.55
CA ASP A 37 1.74 -17.18 4.43
C ASP A 37 1.94 -16.03 3.44
N LEU A 38 0.89 -15.22 3.21
CA LEU A 38 0.97 -13.98 2.42
C LEU A 38 1.98 -12.99 3.00
N LYS A 39 2.14 -12.95 4.34
CA LYS A 39 3.09 -12.03 5.00
C LYS A 39 4.55 -12.35 4.70
N GLN A 40 4.88 -13.61 4.48
CA GLN A 40 6.26 -14.04 4.22
C GLN A 40 6.63 -13.85 2.74
N GLU A 41 5.64 -13.97 1.86
CA GLU A 41 5.86 -13.98 0.42
C GLU A 41 5.59 -12.63 -0.25
N ALA A 42 4.88 -11.70 0.39
CA ALA A 42 4.56 -10.40 -0.18
C ALA A 42 5.56 -9.29 0.19
N ILE A 43 5.63 -8.27 -0.66
CA ILE A 43 6.14 -6.94 -0.33
C ILE A 43 4.99 -6.16 0.28
N THR A 44 5.18 -5.61 1.47
CA THR A 44 4.12 -4.95 2.24
C THR A 44 4.36 -3.44 2.32
N ILE A 45 3.30 -2.66 2.13
CA ILE A 45 3.35 -1.19 2.15
C ILE A 45 2.28 -0.67 3.10
N PHE A 46 2.67 0.09 4.13
CA PHE A 46 1.71 0.80 4.97
C PHE A 46 1.44 2.21 4.44
N LEU A 47 0.16 2.55 4.27
CA LEU A 47 -0.29 3.85 3.77
C LEU A 47 -0.62 4.80 4.93
N SER A 48 0.41 5.32 5.58
CA SER A 48 0.29 6.36 6.62
C SER A 48 -0.05 7.71 6.00
N GLY A 49 -0.89 8.51 6.66
CA GLY A 49 -1.15 9.87 6.22
C GLY A 49 -2.53 10.37 6.58
N ALA A 50 -2.83 11.57 6.10
CA ALA A 50 -4.13 12.19 6.31
C ALA A 50 -5.26 11.32 5.75
N ILE A 51 -6.31 11.07 6.55
CA ILE A 51 -7.58 10.54 6.05
C ILE A 51 -8.45 11.73 5.65
N ASP A 52 -8.35 12.14 4.38
CA ASP A 52 -9.12 13.27 3.86
C ASP A 52 -10.46 12.78 3.31
N LYS A 53 -11.54 13.00 4.08
CA LYS A 53 -12.90 12.68 3.66
C LYS A 53 -13.50 13.69 2.65
N GLY A 54 -12.78 14.77 2.34
CA GLY A 54 -13.21 15.83 1.42
C GLY A 54 -12.76 15.66 -0.03
N SER A 55 -11.88 14.69 -0.32
CA SER A 55 -11.42 14.41 -1.69
C SER A 55 -12.46 13.59 -2.48
N ALA A 56 -12.57 13.85 -3.79
CA ALA A 56 -13.41 13.05 -4.69
C ALA A 56 -12.93 11.59 -4.80
N ILE A 57 -11.63 11.34 -4.58
CA ILE A 57 -11.02 10.02 -4.45
C ILE A 57 -10.05 10.05 -3.25
N PRO A 58 -10.19 9.16 -2.25
CA PRO A 58 -9.19 9.02 -1.19
C PRO A 58 -7.80 8.75 -1.79
N TRP A 59 -6.75 9.41 -1.29
CA TRP A 59 -5.41 9.28 -1.89
C TRP A 59 -4.87 7.83 -1.82
N GLN A 60 -5.31 7.04 -0.84
CA GLN A 60 -4.97 5.62 -0.74
C GLN A 60 -5.48 4.84 -1.95
N ASP A 61 -6.71 5.13 -2.39
CA ASP A 61 -7.31 4.52 -3.57
C ASP A 61 -6.61 5.00 -4.85
N ASP A 62 -6.23 6.27 -4.94
CA ASP A 62 -5.45 6.81 -6.05
C ASP A 62 -4.09 6.11 -6.17
N VAL A 63 -3.35 5.98 -5.05
CA VAL A 63 -2.07 5.25 -5.00
C VAL A 63 -2.27 3.79 -5.40
N TYR A 64 -3.29 3.11 -4.87
CA TYR A 64 -3.60 1.73 -5.25
C TYR A 64 -3.85 1.60 -6.76
N GLN A 65 -4.73 2.42 -7.33
CA GLN A 65 -5.07 2.37 -8.76
C GLN A 65 -3.85 2.64 -9.63
N ARG A 66 -3.00 3.61 -9.25
CA ARG A 66 -1.77 3.96 -9.96
C ARG A 66 -0.73 2.85 -9.90
N LEU A 67 -0.52 2.24 -8.74
CA LEU A 67 0.40 1.09 -8.61
C LEU A 67 -0.12 -0.11 -9.40
N ARG A 68 -1.42 -0.41 -9.33
CA ARG A 68 -2.06 -1.52 -10.03
C ARG A 68 -1.96 -1.41 -11.56
N SER A 69 -2.12 -0.20 -12.08
CA SER A 69 -2.03 0.08 -13.52
C SER A 69 -0.61 0.38 -14.00
N HIS A 70 0.37 0.46 -13.10
CA HIS A 70 1.74 0.84 -13.47
C HIS A 70 2.37 -0.22 -14.38
N PRO A 71 2.94 0.15 -15.54
CA PRO A 71 3.55 -0.81 -16.47
C PRO A 71 4.68 -1.64 -15.85
N CYS A 72 5.49 -1.03 -14.99
CA CYS A 72 6.62 -1.69 -14.33
C CYS A 72 6.21 -2.67 -13.21
N LEU A 73 4.93 -2.68 -12.81
CA LEU A 73 4.40 -3.56 -11.75
C LEU A 73 3.40 -4.58 -12.30
N GLN A 74 3.34 -4.77 -13.61
CA GLN A 74 2.55 -5.86 -14.19
C GLN A 74 3.12 -7.21 -13.75
N GLN A 75 2.27 -8.24 -13.69
CA GLN A 75 2.57 -9.55 -13.11
C GLN A 75 3.91 -10.15 -13.55
N SER A 76 4.26 -10.01 -14.83
CA SER A 76 5.50 -10.55 -15.40
C SER A 76 6.77 -9.86 -14.86
N PHE A 77 6.64 -8.67 -14.26
CA PHE A 77 7.74 -7.88 -13.72
C PHE A 77 7.85 -7.95 -12.20
N LEU A 78 6.83 -8.46 -11.52
CA LEU A 78 6.84 -8.63 -10.07
C LEU A 78 7.29 -10.04 -9.69
N SER A 79 8.36 -10.13 -8.89
CA SER A 79 8.81 -11.40 -8.32
C SER A 79 7.97 -11.86 -7.13
N ARG A 80 7.21 -10.96 -6.52
CA ARG A 80 6.41 -11.18 -5.30
C ARG A 80 5.12 -10.37 -5.38
N PRO A 81 4.01 -10.85 -4.79
CA PRO A 81 2.81 -10.03 -4.62
C PRO A 81 3.10 -8.80 -3.75
N VAL A 82 2.28 -7.76 -3.93
CA VAL A 82 2.33 -6.53 -3.12
C VAL A 82 1.02 -6.41 -2.34
N VAL A 83 1.12 -6.13 -1.05
CA VAL A 83 -0.04 -5.88 -0.19
C VAL A 83 0.05 -4.46 0.35
N LEU A 84 -0.99 -3.66 0.11
CA LEU A 84 -1.14 -2.32 0.67
C LEU A 84 -1.99 -2.41 1.94
N PHE A 85 -1.40 -2.11 3.09
CA PHE A 85 -2.12 -1.92 4.33
C PHE A 85 -2.76 -0.54 4.31
N ASN A 86 -4.10 -0.50 4.20
CA ASN A 86 -4.88 0.73 4.15
C ASN A 86 -5.58 0.97 5.50
N PRO A 87 -5.15 1.96 6.30
CA PRO A 87 -5.75 2.25 7.60
C PRO A 87 -7.17 2.86 7.49
N SER A 88 -7.61 3.28 6.31
CA SER A 88 -8.94 3.88 6.14
C SER A 88 -10.06 2.87 6.41
N ARG A 89 -10.99 3.23 7.30
CA ARG A 89 -12.19 2.44 7.64
C ARG A 89 -13.46 3.06 7.10
N SER A 90 -14.28 2.25 6.44
CA SER A 90 -15.58 2.66 5.91
C SER A 90 -16.65 2.83 6.99
N ASP A 91 -16.51 2.14 8.12
CA ASP A 91 -17.42 2.15 9.26
C ASP A 91 -17.03 3.15 10.36
N TRP A 92 -15.94 3.90 10.18
CA TRP A 92 -15.61 5.00 11.08
C TRP A 92 -16.68 6.07 11.01
N ASP A 93 -17.11 6.56 12.19
CA ASP A 93 -17.98 7.73 12.33
C ASP A 93 -17.53 8.64 13.49
N SER A 94 -18.19 9.79 13.64
CA SER A 94 -17.87 10.79 14.66
C SER A 94 -18.25 10.40 16.08
N THR A 95 -18.86 9.23 16.29
CA THR A 95 -19.22 8.73 17.63
C THR A 95 -18.09 7.95 18.29
N TRP A 96 -17.06 7.60 17.53
CA TRP A 96 -15.90 6.90 18.05
C TRP A 96 -15.14 7.74 19.07
N ILE A 97 -14.74 7.10 20.16
CA ILE A 97 -14.04 7.74 21.27
C ILE A 97 -12.57 7.36 21.20
N GLU A 98 -11.69 8.35 21.24
CA GLU A 98 -10.24 8.15 21.34
C GLU A 98 -9.85 7.67 22.74
N SER A 99 -10.10 6.40 23.02
CA SER A 99 -9.88 5.78 24.33
C SER A 99 -9.53 4.29 24.15
N PRO A 100 -8.50 3.77 24.82
CA PRO A 100 -8.17 2.33 24.81
C PRO A 100 -9.32 1.43 25.27
N GLU A 101 -10.25 1.95 26.07
CA GLU A 101 -11.44 1.24 26.55
C GLU A 101 -12.53 1.14 25.48
N PHE A 102 -12.53 2.02 24.47
CA PHE A 102 -13.46 1.99 23.35
C PHE A 102 -12.97 1.02 22.26
N GLN A 103 -13.55 -0.19 22.25
CA GLN A 103 -13.06 -1.32 21.46
C GLN A 103 -12.82 -1.02 19.97
N PRO A 104 -13.73 -0.35 19.21
CA PRO A 104 -13.48 -0.07 17.80
C PRO A 104 -12.24 0.79 17.54
N TRP A 105 -12.00 1.79 18.41
CA TRP A 105 -10.80 2.63 18.33
C TRP A 105 -9.55 1.86 18.75
N HIS A 106 -9.64 1.06 19.83
CA HIS A 106 -8.52 0.24 20.27
C HIS A 106 -8.08 -0.78 19.20
N GLU A 107 -9.03 -1.45 18.55
CA GLU A 107 -8.78 -2.38 17.44
C GLU A 107 -8.11 -1.67 16.26
N GLN A 108 -8.60 -0.47 15.90
CA GLN A 108 -8.02 0.34 14.83
C GLN A 108 -6.56 0.69 15.11
N VAL A 109 -6.29 1.30 16.27
CA VAL A 109 -4.94 1.77 16.61
C VAL A 109 -3.98 0.61 16.78
N THR A 110 -4.44 -0.51 17.34
CA THR A 110 -3.63 -1.74 17.43
C THR A 110 -3.27 -2.24 16.04
N TRP A 111 -4.24 -2.31 15.13
CA TRP A 111 -3.99 -2.72 13.75
C TRP A 111 -3.01 -1.79 13.04
N GLU A 112 -3.17 -0.47 13.18
CA GLU A 112 -2.28 0.52 12.56
C GLU A 112 -0.83 0.34 13.03
N LEU A 113 -0.62 0.22 14.34
CA LEU A 113 0.70 0.02 14.93
C LEU A 113 1.33 -1.32 14.50
N ASP A 114 0.56 -2.41 14.48
CA ASP A 114 1.04 -3.72 14.04
C ASP A 114 1.42 -3.70 12.56
N LYS A 115 0.58 -3.14 11.68
CA LYS A 115 0.85 -3.07 10.24
C LYS A 115 1.95 -2.10 9.88
N LEU A 116 2.07 -1.00 10.60
CA LEU A 116 3.20 -0.08 10.47
C LEU A 116 4.52 -0.78 10.81
N ALA A 117 4.56 -1.58 11.88
CA ALA A 117 5.74 -2.33 12.28
C ALA A 117 6.08 -3.48 11.32
N GLU A 118 5.06 -4.15 10.76
CA GLU A 118 5.19 -5.27 9.82
C GLU A 118 5.64 -4.85 8.40
N ALA A 119 5.33 -3.62 7.98
CA ALA A 119 5.52 -3.20 6.59
C ALA A 119 6.99 -3.17 6.15
N ASP A 120 7.26 -3.55 4.89
CA ASP A 120 8.58 -3.39 4.27
C ASP A 120 8.84 -1.92 3.86
N ILE A 121 7.78 -1.25 3.45
CA ILE A 121 7.78 0.15 2.99
C ILE A 121 6.69 0.90 3.75
N VAL A 122 6.99 2.11 4.21
CA VAL A 122 5.99 3.03 4.76
C VAL A 122 5.88 4.25 3.84
N ALA A 123 4.68 4.47 3.32
CA ALA A 123 4.33 5.65 2.53
C ALA A 123 3.60 6.64 3.45
N VAL A 124 4.16 7.83 3.66
CA VAL A 124 3.56 8.88 4.51
C VAL A 124 3.06 10.02 3.63
N HIS A 125 1.75 10.28 3.60
CA HIS A 125 1.17 11.40 2.85
C HIS A 125 0.73 12.55 3.76
N LEU A 126 1.35 13.71 3.60
CA LEU A 126 1.14 14.94 4.37
C LEU A 126 0.68 16.08 3.43
N PRO A 127 -0.63 16.20 3.17
CA PRO A 127 -1.18 17.25 2.32
C PRO A 127 -1.20 18.60 3.03
N ALA A 128 -1.22 19.71 2.28
CA ALA A 128 -1.28 21.06 2.85
C ALA A 128 -2.57 21.35 3.65
N THR A 129 -3.62 20.55 3.44
CA THR A 129 -4.95 20.69 4.05
C THR A 129 -5.09 19.99 5.40
N SER A 130 -4.11 19.19 5.82
CA SER A 130 -4.14 18.43 7.07
C SER A 130 -2.95 18.76 7.97
N GLN A 131 -3.15 18.68 9.28
CA GLN A 131 -2.04 18.72 10.23
C GLN A 131 -1.37 17.35 10.42
N ALA A 132 -2.11 16.26 10.23
CA ALA A 132 -1.68 14.87 10.31
C ALA A 132 -0.73 14.54 11.51
N PRO A 133 -1.08 14.90 12.76
CA PRO A 133 -0.19 14.71 13.91
C PRO A 133 0.11 13.22 14.17
N ILE A 134 -0.87 12.33 14.01
CA ILE A 134 -0.68 10.88 14.17
C ILE A 134 0.32 10.37 13.13
N SER A 135 0.17 10.74 11.86
CA SER A 135 1.10 10.35 10.79
C SER A 135 2.52 10.87 11.00
N MET A 136 2.68 12.05 11.62
CA MET A 136 4.00 12.54 12.04
C MET A 136 4.61 11.66 13.16
N MET A 137 3.81 11.17 14.12
CA MET A 137 4.28 10.23 15.14
C MET A 137 4.67 8.88 14.53
N GLU A 138 3.83 8.34 13.64
CA GLU A 138 4.12 7.11 12.90
C GLU A 138 5.41 7.22 12.08
N MET A 139 5.60 8.34 11.38
CA MET A 139 6.85 8.64 10.66
C MET A 139 8.05 8.60 11.62
N SER A 140 7.94 9.22 12.80
CA SER A 140 9.03 9.21 13.79
C SER A 140 9.33 7.81 14.32
N LEU A 141 8.31 6.96 14.51
CA LEU A 141 8.47 5.59 14.96
C LEU A 141 9.21 4.74 13.92
N VAL A 142 8.86 4.89 12.64
CA VAL A 142 9.55 4.22 11.52
C VAL A 142 11.02 4.64 11.44
N LEU A 143 11.28 5.95 11.53
CA LEU A 143 12.64 6.47 11.51
C LEU A 143 13.49 5.98 12.68
N GLY A 144 12.90 5.88 13.88
CA GLY A 144 13.58 5.34 15.06
C GLY A 144 13.85 3.84 14.98
N GLY A 145 13.00 3.08 14.28
CA GLY A 145 13.14 1.64 14.11
C GLY A 145 14.20 1.23 13.06
N GLY A 146 14.37 2.03 12.00
CA GLY A 146 15.43 1.86 11.00
C GLY A 146 15.33 0.60 10.12
N LYS A 147 14.18 -0.11 10.14
CA LYS A 147 13.97 -1.36 9.40
C LYS A 147 13.24 -1.17 8.07
N GLN A 148 12.31 -0.22 8.02
CA GLN A 148 11.46 0.00 6.87
C GLN A 148 12.05 1.03 5.91
N ARG A 149 11.74 0.90 4.62
CA ARG A 149 11.97 1.99 3.66
C ARG A 149 10.89 3.05 3.86
N LEU A 150 11.30 4.30 4.02
CA LEU A 150 10.36 5.42 4.18
C LEU A 150 10.25 6.24 2.90
N VAL A 151 9.03 6.43 2.39
CA VAL A 151 8.69 7.38 1.32
C VAL A 151 7.71 8.41 1.87
N VAL A 152 8.10 9.67 1.88
CA VAL A 152 7.29 10.77 2.43
C VAL A 152 6.85 11.69 1.29
N CYS A 153 5.55 11.82 1.07
CA CYS A 153 4.96 12.83 0.22
C CYS A 153 4.48 13.99 1.10
N CYS A 154 5.29 15.05 1.18
CA CYS A 154 4.94 16.24 1.95
C CYS A 154 4.68 17.40 0.99
N ALA A 155 3.49 18.00 1.06
CA ALA A 155 3.19 19.18 0.26
C ALA A 155 4.11 20.35 0.64
N ASP A 156 4.44 21.23 -0.31
CA ASP A 156 5.29 22.41 -0.07
C ASP A 156 4.72 23.33 1.02
N LYS A 157 3.39 23.37 1.13
CA LYS A 157 2.66 24.20 2.11
C LYS A 157 2.25 23.46 3.38
N PHE A 158 2.75 22.24 3.62
CA PHE A 158 2.48 21.54 4.88
C PHE A 158 3.07 22.32 6.06
N TRP A 159 2.27 22.52 7.11
CA TRP A 159 2.58 23.45 8.21
C TRP A 159 3.86 23.14 8.99
N LYS A 160 4.35 21.88 8.93
CA LYS A 160 5.61 21.43 9.54
C LYS A 160 6.61 20.88 8.53
N ARG A 161 6.54 21.33 7.27
CA ARG A 161 7.42 20.84 6.19
C ARG A 161 8.91 20.84 6.57
N GLY A 162 9.43 21.94 7.13
CA GLY A 162 10.85 22.00 7.51
C GLY A 162 11.26 20.92 8.53
N ASN A 163 10.37 20.55 9.45
CA ASN A 163 10.63 19.43 10.38
C ASN A 163 10.63 18.09 9.65
N VAL A 164 9.70 17.90 8.70
CA VAL A 164 9.61 16.69 7.88
C VAL A 164 10.88 16.54 7.02
N GLU A 165 11.38 17.63 6.43
CA GLU A 165 12.63 17.67 5.67
C GLU A 165 13.81 17.22 6.52
N MET A 166 14.01 17.82 7.70
CA MET A 166 15.11 17.45 8.61
C MET A 166 15.02 15.98 9.05
N MET A 167 13.82 15.48 9.33
CA MET A 167 13.62 14.08 9.74
C MET A 167 13.88 13.10 8.60
N ALA A 168 13.35 13.38 7.40
CA ALA A 168 13.56 12.54 6.24
C ALA A 168 15.04 12.48 5.84
N GLU A 169 15.75 13.61 5.87
CA GLU A 169 17.19 13.66 5.62
C GLU A 169 17.96 12.80 6.64
N ARG A 170 17.72 13.01 7.94
CA ARG A 170 18.42 12.30 9.01
C ARG A 170 18.16 10.79 9.00
N GLY A 171 16.95 10.39 8.63
CA GLY A 171 16.53 8.99 8.60
C GLY A 171 16.66 8.31 7.24
N HIS A 172 17.30 8.95 6.26
CA HIS A 172 17.45 8.46 4.88
C HIS A 172 16.10 8.10 4.21
N GLY A 173 15.03 8.80 4.57
CA GLY A 173 13.72 8.70 3.95
C GLY A 173 13.67 9.45 2.62
N LYS A 174 12.95 8.90 1.64
CA LYS A 174 12.74 9.56 0.34
C LYS A 174 11.62 10.59 0.47
N LEU A 175 11.98 11.87 0.57
CA LEU A 175 11.03 12.98 0.53
C LEU A 175 10.68 13.36 -0.92
N VAL A 176 9.39 13.55 -1.18
CA VAL A 176 8.82 14.03 -2.46
C VAL A 176 7.66 14.98 -2.18
N ASN A 177 7.25 15.75 -3.20
CA ASN A 177 6.31 16.88 -3.01
C ASN A 177 4.87 16.60 -3.49
N ASN A 178 4.61 15.48 -4.16
CA ASN A 178 3.29 15.13 -4.70
C ASN A 178 3.12 13.61 -4.90
N LEU A 179 1.88 13.20 -5.15
CA LEU A 179 1.50 11.79 -5.32
C LEU A 179 2.15 11.13 -6.55
N ASP A 180 2.37 11.87 -7.65
CA ASP A 180 3.05 11.33 -8.83
C ASP A 180 4.49 10.89 -8.50
N ALA A 181 5.22 11.75 -7.79
CA ALA A 181 6.57 11.46 -7.34
C ALA A 181 6.59 10.38 -6.24
N MET A 182 5.54 10.29 -5.41
CA MET A 182 5.38 9.21 -4.43
C MET A 182 5.21 7.87 -5.12
N VAL A 183 4.30 7.76 -6.10
CA VAL A 183 4.10 6.52 -6.87
C VAL A 183 5.39 6.12 -7.57
N THR A 184 6.10 7.07 -8.19
CA THR A 184 7.42 6.81 -8.80
C THR A 184 8.41 6.23 -7.77
N ALA A 185 8.48 6.84 -6.58
CA ALA A 185 9.37 6.37 -5.51
C ALA A 185 8.95 5.00 -4.97
N LEU A 186 7.65 4.73 -4.85
CA LEU A 186 7.12 3.44 -4.41
C LEU A 186 7.41 2.33 -5.43
N VAL A 187 7.26 2.59 -6.73
CA VAL A 187 7.64 1.64 -7.79
C VAL A 187 9.12 1.25 -7.65
N GLY A 188 10.00 2.24 -7.53
CA GLY A 188 11.43 1.99 -7.31
C GLY A 188 11.70 1.24 -6.00
N ALA A 189 11.00 1.60 -4.93
CA ALA A 189 11.12 0.91 -3.64
C ALA A 189 10.70 -0.56 -3.75
N ILE A 190 9.53 -0.87 -4.33
CA ILE A 190 9.01 -2.22 -4.56
C ILE A 190 10.02 -3.07 -5.33
N GLN A 191 10.54 -2.55 -6.45
CA GLN A 191 11.52 -3.27 -7.27
C GLN A 191 12.86 -3.51 -6.52
N SER A 192 13.20 -2.63 -5.58
CA SER A 192 14.41 -2.74 -4.76
C SER A 192 14.25 -3.62 -3.50
N VAL A 193 13.04 -4.07 -3.17
CA VAL A 193 12.81 -5.03 -2.08
C VAL A 193 13.22 -6.42 -2.58
N SER A 194 14.53 -6.67 -2.63
CA SER A 194 15.10 -7.94 -3.13
C SER A 194 16.01 -8.62 -2.09
N ILE A 195 15.77 -9.93 -1.92
CA ILE A 195 16.67 -11.02 -1.43
C ILE A 195 16.99 -11.15 0.08
N TYR A 196 16.88 -10.13 0.94
CA TYR A 196 17.44 -10.21 2.31
C TYR A 196 16.48 -10.60 3.45
N LYS A 197 15.23 -10.99 3.18
CA LYS A 197 14.27 -11.31 4.25
C LYS A 197 14.58 -12.62 5.01
N TRP A 198 15.59 -13.38 4.57
CA TRP A 198 16.11 -14.53 5.32
C TRP A 198 17.63 -14.48 5.43
N GLY A 199 18.13 -14.23 6.64
CA GLY A 199 19.52 -14.48 6.98
C GLY A 199 19.82 -15.99 6.95
N LYS A 200 20.09 -16.52 5.77
CA LYS A 200 21.01 -17.64 5.56
C LYS A 200 21.77 -17.39 4.28
N LEU A 201 23.05 -17.08 4.41
CA LEU A 201 24.03 -17.39 3.38
C LEU A 201 23.84 -18.87 3.02
N VAL A 202 23.32 -19.15 1.84
CA VAL A 202 23.58 -20.45 1.21
C VAL A 202 25.06 -20.39 0.90
N SER A 203 25.86 -21.02 1.76
CA SER A 203 27.28 -21.22 1.54
C SER A 203 27.47 -21.79 0.13
N GLU A 204 28.32 -21.13 -0.64
CA GLU A 204 28.80 -21.59 -1.93
C GLU A 204 29.09 -23.10 -1.89
N GLU A 205 28.58 -23.81 -2.88
CA GLU A 205 29.03 -25.16 -3.20
C GLU A 205 30.56 -25.15 -3.30
N LYS A 206 31.22 -25.77 -2.32
CA LYS A 206 32.60 -26.21 -2.52
C LYS A 206 32.60 -27.29 -3.58
N THR A 207 32.73 -26.85 -4.82
CA THR A 207 33.20 -27.67 -5.92
C THR A 207 34.66 -28.05 -5.66
N GLY A 208 34.90 -29.35 -5.53
CA GLY A 208 36.10 -30.05 -5.99
C GLY A 208 37.45 -29.67 -5.38
N LYS A 209 37.96 -30.53 -4.49
CA LYS A 209 39.05 -31.47 -4.81
C LYS A 209 39.22 -32.49 -3.70
#